data_AF-A0A2G5EXD1-F1
#
_entry.id   AF-A0A2G5EXD1-F1
#
_cell.length_a   1.000
_cell.length_b   1.000
_cell.length_c   1.000
_cell.angle_alpha   90.00
_cell.angle_beta   90.00
_cell.angle_gamma   90.00
#
_symmetry.space_group_name_H-M   'P 1'
#
loop_
_entity.id
_entity.type
_entity.pdbx_description
1 polymer ?
#
loop_
_entity_poly.entity_id
_entity_poly.type
_entity_poly.pdbx_seq_one_letter_code
_entity_poly.pdbx_strand_id
1 'polypeptide(L)'
;MQLFYAILFFISFLLLSLMCLLFKRGNLKDKRLPPGSMGWPYIGETLKLYTQNPNTFFSTRQKGYGDIFKTHILGCPCVMISSPEAAKIVLVSQANLFKPTYPPSKEMMIGPEAIFFHQGDYHSRLKKLVQASFLPSAIRGSVSEIEKIVLRLVSSWENTTINTLNEMKKFAFDVAIISAFGGRSDLETEGIKHLYNCLEKGYNSMPLDLPGTPFRKAKKARKLLNERIKKMIKRRRESQKKGGGLLGVLLESKDHKFNNLSDSQVADNIIGVIFAAHDTTASVLTWILKYLHDNKEVLEAVTVRY
;
A
#
# COMPACT_ATOMS: atom_id res chain seq x y z
N MET A 1 45.19 -26.85 7.32
CA MET A 1 45.29 -26.02 8.55
C MET A 1 44.51 -24.72 8.44
N GLN A 2 44.83 -23.78 7.53
CA GLN A 2 44.13 -22.47 7.44
C GLN A 2 42.61 -22.55 7.27
N LEU A 3 42.10 -23.46 6.42
CA LEU A 3 40.66 -23.64 6.21
C LEU A 3 39.93 -24.09 7.48
N PHE A 4 40.56 -24.94 8.30
CA PHE A 4 40.01 -25.43 9.56
C PHE A 4 39.88 -24.31 10.60
N TYR A 5 40.90 -23.46 10.74
CA TYR A 5 40.86 -22.30 11.62
C TYR A 5 39.84 -21.25 11.16
N ALA A 6 39.68 -21.05 9.84
CA ALA A 6 38.66 -20.15 9.31
C ALA A 6 37.23 -20.63 9.62
N ILE A 7 36.97 -21.95 9.52
CA ILE A 7 35.68 -22.55 9.87
C ILE A 7 35.41 -22.43 11.37
N LEU A 8 36.40 -22.72 12.23
CA LEU A 8 36.29 -22.58 13.68
C LEU A 8 36.02 -21.13 14.12
N PHE A 9 36.71 -20.16 13.50
CA PHE A 9 36.49 -18.75 13.76
C PHE A 9 35.08 -18.30 13.31
N PHE A 10 34.63 -18.79 12.16
CA PHE A 10 33.28 -18.49 11.68
C PHE A 10 32.20 -19.07 12.62
N ILE A 11 32.38 -20.31 13.07
CA ILE A 11 31.47 -20.97 14.02
C ILE A 11 31.48 -20.25 15.37
N SER A 12 32.65 -19.88 15.91
CA SER A 12 32.75 -19.18 17.19
C SER A 12 32.14 -17.78 17.10
N PHE A 13 32.34 -17.06 15.99
CA PHE A 13 31.69 -15.79 15.73
C PHE A 13 30.17 -15.93 15.62
N LEU A 14 29.68 -16.99 14.97
CA LEU A 14 28.24 -17.29 14.88
C LEU A 14 27.64 -17.61 16.26
N LEU A 15 28.34 -18.41 17.06
CA LEU A 15 27.93 -18.76 18.43
C LEU A 15 27.95 -17.54 19.36
N LEU A 16 28.97 -16.69 19.25
CA LEU A 16 29.07 -15.46 20.04
C LEU A 16 27.99 -14.44 19.64
N SER A 17 27.73 -14.30 18.33
CA SER A 17 26.63 -13.50 17.80
C SER A 17 25.28 -14.04 18.28
N LEU A 18 25.06 -15.36 18.23
CA LEU A 18 23.86 -16.01 18.75
C LEU A 18 23.71 -15.80 20.26
N MET A 19 24.79 -15.94 21.04
CA MET A 19 24.80 -15.64 22.48
C MET A 19 24.47 -14.18 22.76
N CYS A 20 25.09 -13.23 22.07
CA CYS A 20 24.78 -11.80 22.20
C CYS A 20 23.32 -11.49 21.85
N LEU A 21 22.74 -12.19 20.86
CA LEU A 21 21.32 -12.06 20.50
C LEU A 21 20.39 -12.67 21.55
N LEU A 22 20.78 -13.80 22.16
CA LEU A 22 20.05 -14.41 23.26
C LEU A 22 20.16 -13.57 24.55
N PHE A 23 21.31 -12.96 24.83
CA PHE A 23 21.53 -12.06 25.97
C PHE A 23 20.78 -10.73 25.82
N LYS A 24 20.75 -10.14 24.61
CA LYS A 24 19.88 -8.96 24.34
C LYS A 24 18.39 -9.27 24.51
N ARG A 25 18.00 -10.54 24.48
CA ARG A 25 16.64 -11.01 24.75
C ARG A 25 16.29 -11.04 26.23
N GLY A 26 17.29 -11.09 27.11
CA GLY A 26 17.14 -11.21 28.55
C GLY A 26 17.37 -9.91 29.30
N ASN A 27 16.48 -8.91 29.14
CA ASN A 27 16.24 -7.90 30.19
C ASN A 27 15.01 -6.99 29.90
N LEU A 28 13.84 -7.60 29.72
CA LEU A 28 12.55 -6.90 29.75
C LEU A 28 11.74 -7.31 30.99
N LYS A 29 12.41 -7.44 32.14
CA LYS A 29 11.79 -7.91 33.38
C LYS A 29 10.85 -6.91 34.06
N ASP A 30 10.65 -5.70 33.52
CA ASP A 30 9.94 -4.64 34.25
C ASP A 30 8.81 -3.90 33.52
N LYS A 31 8.31 -4.45 32.41
CA LYS A 31 7.03 -4.01 31.82
C LYS A 31 6.26 -5.22 31.32
N ARG A 32 5.05 -5.45 31.84
CA ARG A 32 4.17 -6.56 31.42
C ARG A 32 3.74 -6.36 29.96
N LEU A 33 4.56 -6.80 29.01
CA LEU A 33 4.21 -6.83 27.59
C LEU A 33 3.17 -7.93 27.35
N PRO A 34 2.31 -7.80 26.32
CA PRO A 34 1.39 -8.86 25.92
C PRO A 34 2.12 -10.20 25.65
N PRO A 35 1.43 -11.34 25.81
CA PRO A 35 1.97 -12.65 25.43
C PRO A 35 2.32 -12.66 23.93
N GLY A 36 3.18 -13.59 23.51
CA GLY A 36 3.50 -13.78 22.09
C GLY A 36 4.98 -13.91 21.76
N SER A 37 5.26 -14.33 20.52
CA SER A 37 6.60 -14.67 20.05
C SER A 37 7.21 -13.57 19.20
N MET A 38 8.42 -13.12 19.54
CA MET A 38 9.21 -12.21 18.70
C MET A 38 9.94 -12.91 17.56
N GLY A 39 9.73 -14.22 17.37
CA GLY A 39 10.32 -14.99 16.27
C GLY A 39 11.85 -15.03 16.27
N TRP A 40 12.45 -15.05 15.08
CA TRP A 40 13.90 -15.07 14.88
C TRP A 40 14.52 -13.68 15.13
N PRO A 41 15.79 -13.57 15.55
CA PRO A 41 16.47 -12.28 15.64
C PRO A 41 16.38 -11.51 14.31
N TYR A 42 16.08 -10.21 14.39
CA TYR A 42 15.90 -9.26 13.26
C TYR A 42 14.76 -9.55 12.27
N ILE A 43 14.51 -10.81 11.91
CA ILE A 43 13.50 -11.21 10.92
C ILE A 43 12.14 -11.44 11.57
N GLY A 44 12.13 -11.85 12.84
CA GLY A 44 10.93 -12.17 13.58
C GLY A 44 10.19 -13.36 13.00
N GLU A 45 8.88 -13.20 12.81
CA GLU A 45 7.98 -14.17 12.20
C GLU A 45 7.66 -13.85 10.74
N THR A 46 8.37 -12.89 10.14
CA THR A 46 8.14 -12.41 8.76
C THR A 46 8.12 -13.53 7.72
N LEU A 47 9.02 -14.50 7.84
CA LEU A 47 9.05 -15.64 6.91
C LEU A 47 7.75 -16.44 6.99
N LYS A 48 7.27 -16.75 8.20
CA LYS A 48 5.99 -17.45 8.39
C LYS A 48 4.82 -16.63 7.85
N LEU A 49 4.83 -15.31 8.00
CA LEU A 49 3.80 -14.44 7.43
C LEU A 49 3.73 -14.54 5.89
N TYR A 50 4.88 -14.65 5.22
CA TYR A 50 4.94 -14.75 3.76
C TYR A 50 4.77 -16.18 3.22
N THR A 51 5.11 -17.21 3.98
CA THR A 51 5.03 -18.61 3.52
C THR A 51 3.75 -19.32 3.96
N GLN A 52 3.05 -18.81 4.96
CA GLN A 52 1.75 -19.33 5.39
C GLN A 52 0.61 -18.47 4.85
N ASN A 53 -0.58 -19.05 4.80
CA ASN A 53 -1.79 -18.25 4.60
C ASN A 53 -1.89 -17.21 5.75
N PRO A 54 -2.02 -15.90 5.46
CA PRO A 54 -2.10 -14.87 6.49
C PRO A 54 -3.22 -15.09 7.50
N ASN A 55 -4.38 -15.61 7.08
CA ASN A 55 -5.49 -15.92 7.99
C ASN A 55 -5.07 -16.98 9.01
N THR A 56 -4.41 -18.04 8.56
CA THR A 56 -3.87 -19.09 9.44
C THR A 56 -2.79 -18.54 10.37
N PHE A 57 -1.92 -17.66 9.87
CA PHE A 57 -0.87 -17.02 10.66
C PHE A 57 -1.48 -16.26 11.84
N PHE A 58 -2.46 -15.39 11.58
CA PHE A 58 -3.09 -14.58 12.63
C PHE A 58 -3.99 -15.41 13.54
N SER A 59 -4.85 -16.28 12.99
CA SER A 59 -5.79 -17.07 13.78
C SER A 59 -5.10 -18.02 14.76
N THR A 60 -3.98 -18.62 14.37
CA THR A 60 -3.21 -19.53 15.25
C THR A 60 -2.63 -18.78 16.45
N ARG A 61 -2.17 -17.54 16.23
CA ARG A 61 -1.61 -16.70 17.30
C ARG A 61 -2.69 -16.15 18.20
N GLN A 62 -3.83 -15.74 17.64
CA GLN A 62 -4.99 -15.34 18.42
C GLN A 62 -5.48 -16.49 19.32
N LYS A 63 -5.59 -17.72 18.79
CA LYS A 63 -5.95 -18.90 19.59
C LYS A 63 -4.93 -19.22 20.69
N GLY A 64 -3.65 -19.02 20.44
CA GLY A 64 -2.58 -19.37 21.39
C GLY A 64 -2.26 -18.29 22.43
N TYR A 65 -2.44 -17.01 22.10
CA TYR A 65 -2.02 -15.87 22.93
C TYR A 65 -3.17 -14.94 23.33
N GLY A 66 -4.37 -15.11 22.77
CA GLY A 66 -5.52 -14.24 22.96
C GLY A 66 -5.58 -13.07 21.98
N ASP A 67 -6.53 -12.16 22.20
CA ASP A 67 -6.85 -11.05 21.30
C ASP A 67 -5.81 -9.92 21.28
N ILE A 68 -4.83 -9.96 22.18
CA ILE A 68 -3.74 -9.00 22.26
C ILE A 68 -2.44 -9.77 22.42
N PHE A 69 -1.59 -9.72 21.39
CA PHE A 69 -0.31 -10.44 21.42
C PHE A 69 0.81 -9.67 20.73
N LYS A 70 2.04 -9.88 21.18
CA LYS A 70 3.24 -9.32 20.54
C LYS A 70 3.80 -10.25 19.47
N THR A 71 4.27 -9.66 18.38
CA THR A 71 5.03 -10.35 17.34
C THR A 71 6.09 -9.41 16.73
N HIS A 72 6.86 -9.93 15.79
CA HIS A 72 7.84 -9.16 15.04
C HIS A 72 7.69 -9.52 13.57
N ILE A 73 7.19 -8.60 12.75
CA ILE A 73 7.00 -8.83 11.31
C ILE A 73 7.51 -7.63 10.53
N LEU A 74 8.05 -7.89 9.33
CA LEU A 74 8.57 -6.88 8.41
C LEU A 74 9.63 -5.96 9.03
N GLY A 75 10.40 -6.46 10.01
CA GLY A 75 11.41 -5.69 10.74
C GLY A 75 10.85 -4.78 11.84
N CYS A 76 9.56 -4.90 12.17
CA CYS A 76 8.88 -4.07 13.16
C CYS A 76 8.36 -4.91 14.34
N PRO A 77 8.87 -4.71 15.57
CA PRO A 77 8.22 -5.25 16.76
C PRO A 77 6.84 -4.60 16.89
N CYS A 78 5.79 -5.40 17.05
CA CYS A 78 4.41 -4.92 17.04
C CYS A 78 3.53 -5.69 18.03
N VAL A 79 2.45 -5.04 18.44
CA VAL A 79 1.36 -5.64 19.19
C VAL A 79 0.16 -5.72 18.26
N MET A 80 -0.34 -6.93 18.05
CA MET A 80 -1.55 -7.22 17.31
C MET A 80 -2.74 -7.12 18.26
N ILE A 81 -3.80 -6.45 17.80
CA ILE A 81 -5.05 -6.29 18.53
C ILE A 81 -6.22 -6.76 17.66
N SER A 82 -7.10 -7.59 18.21
CA SER A 82 -8.35 -8.02 17.57
C SER A 82 -9.59 -7.76 18.43
N SER A 83 -9.43 -7.31 19.68
CA SER A 83 -10.54 -6.89 20.54
C SER A 83 -11.09 -5.52 20.11
N PRO A 84 -12.43 -5.36 19.99
CA PRO A 84 -13.07 -4.06 19.75
C PRO A 84 -12.71 -3.00 20.80
N GLU A 85 -12.59 -3.40 22.07
CA GLU A 85 -12.24 -2.52 23.19
C GLU A 85 -10.82 -1.97 23.02
N ALA A 86 -9.86 -2.84 22.68
CA ALA A 86 -8.49 -2.44 22.42
C ALA A 86 -8.38 -1.57 21.15
N ALA A 87 -9.10 -1.93 20.08
CA ALA A 87 -9.15 -1.12 18.87
C ALA A 87 -9.73 0.27 19.13
N LYS A 88 -10.77 0.40 19.97
CA LYS A 88 -11.33 1.69 20.38
C LYS A 88 -10.33 2.55 21.12
N ILE A 89 -9.49 1.97 22.00
CA ILE A 89 -8.43 2.72 22.69
C ILE A 89 -7.45 3.31 21.66
N VAL A 90 -6.98 2.51 20.71
CA VAL A 90 -5.97 2.93 19.72
C VAL A 90 -6.52 3.91 18.70
N LEU A 91 -7.75 3.70 18.21
CA LEU A 91 -8.30 4.45 17.08
C LEU A 91 -9.17 5.63 17.51
N VAL A 92 -9.64 5.67 18.76
CA VAL A 92 -10.61 6.67 19.24
C VAL A 92 -10.18 7.29 20.57
N SER A 93 -10.26 6.54 21.68
CA SER A 93 -10.20 7.10 23.03
C SER A 93 -8.83 7.68 23.41
N GLN A 94 -7.75 7.11 22.86
CA GLN A 94 -6.37 7.53 23.10
C GLN A 94 -5.60 7.68 21.78
N ALA A 95 -6.30 8.01 20.69
CA ALA A 95 -5.72 8.08 19.35
C ALA A 95 -4.51 9.04 19.27
N ASN A 96 -4.47 10.08 20.11
CA ASN A 96 -3.36 11.02 20.21
C ASN A 96 -2.05 10.40 20.71
N LEU A 97 -2.09 9.22 21.35
CA LEU A 97 -0.89 8.48 21.77
C LEU A 97 -0.29 7.63 20.64
N PHE A 98 -1.02 7.47 19.54
CA PHE A 98 -0.63 6.62 18.42
C PHE A 98 -0.37 7.46 17.18
N LYS A 99 0.59 7.02 16.38
CA LYS A 99 0.86 7.58 15.06
C LYS A 99 0.89 6.45 14.03
N PRO A 100 0.40 6.69 12.80
CA PRO A 100 0.59 5.74 11.71
C PRO A 100 2.07 5.40 11.58
N THR A 101 2.38 4.10 11.58
CA THR A 101 3.74 3.59 11.39
C THR A 101 3.66 2.44 10.40
N TYR A 102 4.62 2.42 9.47
CA TYR A 102 4.68 1.43 8.41
C TYR A 102 6.09 0.83 8.37
N PRO A 103 6.24 -0.41 7.90
CA PRO A 103 7.55 -0.97 7.67
C PRO A 103 8.33 -0.08 6.68
N PRO A 104 9.62 0.22 6.95
CA PRO A 104 10.43 1.10 6.09
C PRO A 104 10.46 0.67 4.61
N SER A 105 10.36 -0.64 4.38
CA SER A 105 10.28 -1.22 3.04
C SER A 105 9.03 -0.81 2.27
N LYS A 106 7.89 -0.65 2.96
CA LYS A 106 6.61 -0.25 2.37
C LYS A 106 6.57 1.26 2.16
N GLU A 107 7.05 2.02 3.14
CA GLU A 107 7.17 3.48 3.08
C GLU A 107 8.02 3.92 1.89
N MET A 108 9.21 3.32 1.71
CA MET A 108 10.10 3.62 0.58
C MET A 108 9.45 3.36 -0.78
N MET A 109 8.57 2.36 -0.90
CA MET A 109 7.94 1.99 -2.17
C MET A 109 6.81 2.95 -2.56
N ILE A 110 6.04 3.44 -1.59
CA ILE A 110 5.01 4.45 -1.86
C ILE A 110 5.66 5.83 -2.00
N GLY A 111 6.52 6.20 -1.05
CA GLY A 111 7.24 7.47 -1.01
C GLY A 111 7.10 8.14 0.36
N PRO A 112 8.19 8.63 0.95
CA PRO A 112 8.18 9.18 2.31
C PRO A 112 7.29 10.42 2.46
N GLU A 113 6.95 11.13 1.38
CA GLU A 113 6.10 12.32 1.44
C GLU A 113 4.59 12.01 1.31
N ALA A 114 4.23 10.74 1.09
CA ALA A 114 2.84 10.34 0.90
C ALA A 114 2.05 10.49 2.21
N ILE A 115 0.80 10.96 2.09
CA ILE A 115 -0.10 11.28 3.21
C ILE A 115 -0.18 10.19 4.29
N PHE A 116 -0.06 8.91 3.92
CA PHE A 116 -0.16 7.77 4.85
C PHE A 116 0.83 7.82 6.00
N PHE A 117 2.00 8.42 5.80
CA PHE A 117 3.14 8.36 6.72
C PHE A 117 3.27 9.60 7.60
N HIS A 118 2.31 10.53 7.50
CA HIS A 118 2.40 11.84 8.14
C HIS A 118 1.26 12.09 9.13
N GLN A 119 1.47 13.08 9.99
CA GLN A 119 0.51 13.55 10.97
C GLN A 119 0.58 15.08 11.12
N GLY A 120 -0.29 15.66 11.96
CA GLY A 120 -0.31 17.09 12.24
C GLY A 120 -0.72 17.95 11.04
N ASP A 121 -0.12 19.13 10.92
CA ASP A 121 -0.53 20.15 9.96
C ASP A 121 -0.33 19.70 8.50
N TYR A 122 0.80 19.06 8.21
CA TYR A 122 1.09 18.58 6.85
C TYR A 122 0.06 17.53 6.40
N HIS A 123 -0.21 16.52 7.24
CA HIS A 123 -1.26 15.54 6.97
C HIS A 123 -2.63 16.19 6.84
N SER A 124 -2.97 17.12 7.73
CA SER A 124 -4.28 17.80 7.71
C SER A 124 -4.48 18.63 6.43
N ARG A 125 -3.43 19.30 5.96
CA ARG A 125 -3.43 20.03 4.68
C ARG A 125 -3.61 19.08 3.50
N LEU A 126 -2.78 18.03 3.41
CA LEU A 126 -2.90 17.05 2.32
C LEU A 126 -4.25 16.34 2.31
N LYS A 127 -4.77 15.96 3.49
CA LYS A 127 -6.08 15.31 3.62
C LYS A 127 -7.18 16.17 3.01
N LYS A 128 -7.20 17.48 3.28
CA LYS A 128 -8.17 18.41 2.70
C LYS A 128 -8.05 18.47 1.17
N LEU A 129 -6.83 18.52 0.64
CA LEU A 129 -6.59 18.55 -0.81
C LEU A 129 -7.01 17.24 -1.49
N VAL A 130 -6.66 16.09 -0.91
CA VAL A 130 -7.09 14.77 -1.40
C VAL A 130 -8.62 14.67 -1.35
N GLN A 131 -9.26 15.05 -0.25
CA GLN A 131 -10.72 15.04 -0.14
C GLN A 131 -11.39 15.97 -1.18
N ALA A 132 -10.80 17.13 -1.46
CA ALA A 132 -11.30 18.05 -2.47
C ALA A 132 -11.33 17.43 -3.88
N SER A 133 -10.37 16.56 -4.22
CA SER A 133 -10.39 15.84 -5.51
C SER A 133 -11.46 14.76 -5.62
N PHE A 134 -12.14 14.42 -4.52
CA PHE A 134 -13.20 13.40 -4.46
C PHE A 134 -14.57 13.96 -4.08
N LEU A 135 -14.75 15.29 -4.07
CA LEU A 135 -16.07 15.90 -3.89
C LEU A 135 -16.99 15.53 -5.06
N PRO A 136 -18.33 15.45 -4.84
CA PRO A 136 -19.28 15.12 -5.91
C PRO A 136 -19.14 15.99 -7.17
N SER A 137 -18.84 17.29 -7.00
CA SER A 137 -18.60 18.21 -8.11
C SER A 137 -17.32 17.90 -8.89
N ALA A 138 -16.27 17.41 -8.21
CA ALA A 138 -14.99 17.05 -8.81
C ALA A 138 -15.07 15.73 -9.59
N ILE A 139 -15.84 14.76 -9.09
CA ILE A 139 -15.96 13.42 -9.72
C ILE A 139 -17.12 13.31 -10.72
N ARG A 140 -18.05 14.26 -10.77
CA ARG A 140 -19.19 14.20 -11.71
C ARG A 140 -18.73 13.99 -13.16
N GLY A 141 -17.66 14.67 -13.57
CA GLY A 141 -17.10 14.53 -14.92
C GLY A 141 -16.38 13.20 -15.18
N SER A 142 -15.97 12.46 -14.14
CA SER A 142 -15.32 11.16 -14.33
C SER A 142 -16.32 10.03 -14.55
N VAL A 143 -17.59 10.18 -14.18
CA VAL A 143 -18.61 9.13 -14.33
C VAL A 143 -18.73 8.63 -15.77
N SER A 144 -18.83 9.55 -16.74
CA SER A 144 -18.90 9.18 -18.17
C SER A 144 -17.63 8.51 -18.67
N GLU A 145 -16.46 8.88 -18.13
CA GLU A 145 -15.19 8.24 -18.51
C GLU A 145 -15.05 6.85 -17.90
N ILE A 146 -15.52 6.66 -16.66
CA ILE A 146 -15.57 5.35 -16.00
C ILE A 146 -16.53 4.42 -16.76
N GLU A 147 -17.70 4.92 -17.15
CA GLU A 147 -18.66 4.17 -17.95
C GLU A 147 -18.05 3.70 -19.28
N LYS A 148 -17.33 4.56 -20.00
CA LYS A 148 -16.60 4.18 -21.23
C LYS A 148 -15.57 3.08 -20.99
N ILE A 149 -14.92 3.05 -19.82
CA ILE A 149 -14.01 1.95 -19.45
C ILE A 149 -14.81 0.66 -19.25
N VAL A 150 -15.91 0.71 -18.50
CA VAL A 150 -16.77 -0.46 -18.24
C VAL A 150 -17.30 -1.05 -19.54
N LEU A 151 -17.89 -0.23 -20.41
CA LEU A 151 -18.46 -0.69 -21.69
C LEU A 151 -17.40 -1.39 -22.54
N ARG A 152 -16.20 -0.83 -22.64
CA ARG A 152 -15.08 -1.45 -23.38
C ARG A 152 -14.66 -2.79 -22.77
N LEU A 153 -14.58 -2.88 -21.45
CA LEU A 153 -14.21 -4.11 -20.75
C LEU A 153 -15.27 -5.20 -20.95
N VAL A 154 -16.54 -4.89 -20.72
CA VAL A 154 -17.64 -5.86 -20.86
C VAL A 154 -17.72 -6.39 -22.29
N SER A 155 -17.62 -5.54 -23.30
CA SER A 155 -17.58 -5.99 -24.70
C SER A 155 -16.38 -6.90 -24.99
N SER A 156 -15.24 -6.69 -24.33
CA SER A 156 -14.06 -7.54 -24.51
C SER A 156 -14.18 -8.92 -23.87
N TRP A 157 -15.17 -9.12 -22.99
CA TRP A 157 -15.39 -10.39 -22.29
C TRP A 157 -16.38 -11.31 -23.02
N GLU A 158 -17.09 -10.81 -24.04
CA GLU A 158 -18.10 -11.59 -24.77
C GLU A 158 -17.55 -12.94 -25.26
N ASN A 159 -18.25 -14.02 -24.90
CA ASN A 159 -17.90 -15.40 -25.24
C ASN A 159 -16.52 -15.86 -24.75
N THR A 160 -15.98 -15.25 -23.68
CA THR A 160 -14.69 -15.64 -23.11
C THR A 160 -14.77 -15.87 -21.59
N THR A 161 -13.96 -16.82 -21.11
CA THR A 161 -13.72 -16.99 -19.68
C THR A 161 -12.64 -16.01 -19.24
N ILE A 162 -12.93 -15.19 -18.24
CA ILE A 162 -12.00 -14.19 -17.71
C ILE A 162 -11.48 -14.57 -16.33
N ASN A 163 -10.32 -14.02 -15.97
CA ASN A 163 -9.93 -13.94 -14.57
C ASN A 163 -10.47 -12.62 -14.01
N THR A 164 -11.56 -12.71 -13.22
CA THR A 164 -12.26 -11.54 -12.68
C THR A 164 -11.33 -10.59 -11.92
N LEU A 165 -10.42 -11.11 -11.09
CA LEU A 165 -9.49 -10.26 -10.34
C LEU A 165 -8.55 -9.49 -11.26
N ASN A 166 -8.03 -10.13 -12.31
CA ASN A 166 -7.15 -9.46 -13.27
C ASN A 166 -7.90 -8.37 -14.05
N GLU A 167 -9.16 -8.62 -14.44
CA GLU A 167 -9.99 -7.62 -15.10
C GLU A 167 -10.36 -6.46 -14.18
N MET A 168 -10.70 -6.74 -12.92
CA MET A 168 -11.00 -5.72 -11.92
C MET A 168 -9.75 -4.89 -11.55
N LYS A 169 -8.55 -5.47 -11.59
CA LYS A 169 -7.29 -4.72 -11.48
C LYS A 169 -7.09 -3.77 -12.65
N LYS A 170 -7.27 -4.24 -13.89
CA LYS A 170 -7.20 -3.37 -15.08
C LYS A 170 -8.18 -2.20 -14.98
N PHE A 171 -9.43 -2.49 -14.60
CA PHE A 171 -10.46 -1.48 -14.37
C PHE A 171 -10.04 -0.46 -13.28
N ALA A 172 -9.69 -0.95 -12.10
CA ALA A 172 -9.33 -0.10 -10.97
C ALA A 172 -8.13 0.79 -11.27
N PHE A 173 -7.15 0.28 -12.04
CA PHE A 173 -5.99 1.07 -12.46
C PHE A 173 -6.41 2.22 -13.39
N ASP A 174 -7.23 1.94 -14.40
CA ASP A 174 -7.67 2.96 -15.35
C ASP A 174 -8.51 4.05 -14.65
N VAL A 175 -9.36 3.69 -13.69
CA VAL A 175 -10.10 4.64 -12.84
C VAL A 175 -9.17 5.44 -11.92
N ALA A 176 -8.14 4.80 -11.36
CA ALA A 176 -7.15 5.48 -10.53
C ALA A 176 -6.35 6.52 -11.32
N ILE A 177 -6.05 6.25 -12.58
CA ILE A 177 -5.39 7.21 -13.49
C ILE A 177 -6.26 8.43 -13.74
N ILE A 178 -7.56 8.24 -14.01
CA ILE A 178 -8.51 9.35 -14.15
C ILE A 178 -8.54 10.18 -12.86
N SER A 179 -8.63 9.52 -11.70
CA SER A 179 -8.66 10.18 -10.39
C SER A 179 -7.36 10.96 -10.11
N ALA A 180 -6.20 10.40 -10.48
CA ALA A 180 -4.91 11.01 -10.23
C ALA A 180 -4.63 12.19 -11.17
N PHE A 181 -4.93 12.07 -12.47
CA PHE A 181 -4.45 13.00 -13.50
C PHE A 181 -5.54 13.84 -14.17
N GLY A 182 -6.81 13.50 -13.94
CA GLY A 182 -7.99 14.19 -14.49
C GLY A 182 -8.37 13.78 -15.90
N GLY A 183 -7.82 12.66 -16.41
CA GLY A 183 -8.07 12.18 -17.76
C GLY A 183 -7.04 11.15 -18.18
N ARG A 184 -7.25 10.55 -19.36
CA ARG A 184 -6.41 9.49 -19.91
C ARG A 184 -5.60 9.99 -21.11
N SER A 185 -4.32 9.68 -21.10
CA SER A 185 -3.39 9.81 -22.24
C SER A 185 -2.79 8.44 -22.47
N ASP A 186 -3.18 7.74 -23.55
CA ASP A 186 -2.94 6.30 -23.68
C ASP A 186 -1.45 5.91 -23.58
N LEU A 187 -0.57 6.64 -24.28
CA LEU A 187 0.87 6.34 -24.27
C LEU A 187 1.53 6.61 -22.91
N GLU A 188 1.13 7.69 -22.23
CA GLU A 188 1.69 8.03 -20.92
C GLU A 188 1.18 7.08 -19.83
N THR A 189 -0.10 6.73 -19.91
CA THR A 189 -0.79 5.84 -18.98
C THR A 189 -0.19 4.44 -19.02
N GLU A 190 0.10 3.92 -20.22
CA GLU A 190 0.67 2.57 -20.36
C GLU A 190 2.07 2.47 -19.74
N GLY A 191 2.90 3.51 -19.92
CA GLY A 191 4.21 3.58 -19.27
C GLY A 191 4.15 3.62 -17.74
N ILE A 192 3.15 4.31 -17.18
CA ILE A 192 2.88 4.33 -15.73
C ILE A 192 2.40 2.97 -15.26
N LYS A 193 1.47 2.34 -15.99
CA LYS A 193 0.92 1.02 -15.69
C LYS A 193 1.98 -0.06 -15.58
N HIS A 194 2.88 -0.11 -16.56
CA HIS A 194 3.97 -1.07 -16.55
C HIS A 194 4.88 -0.91 -15.32
N LEU A 195 5.28 0.34 -15.00
CA LEU A 195 6.11 0.64 -13.84
C LEU A 195 5.39 0.33 -12.53
N TYR A 196 4.11 0.66 -12.44
CA TYR A 196 3.28 0.40 -11.27
C TYR A 196 3.13 -1.11 -11.02
N ASN A 197 2.87 -1.92 -12.05
CA ASN A 197 2.80 -3.37 -11.91
C ASN A 197 4.11 -3.98 -11.37
N CYS A 198 5.26 -3.42 -11.76
CA CYS A 198 6.55 -3.82 -11.21
C CYS A 198 6.71 -3.38 -9.74
N LEU A 199 6.26 -2.17 -9.41
CA LEU A 199 6.25 -1.62 -8.06
C LEU A 199 5.39 -2.48 -7.10
N GLU A 200 4.14 -2.77 -7.47
CA GLU A 200 3.18 -3.56 -6.69
C GLU A 200 3.74 -4.96 -6.34
N LYS A 201 4.31 -5.64 -7.34
CA LYS A 201 4.93 -6.97 -7.14
C LYS A 201 6.04 -6.93 -6.10
N GLY A 202 6.88 -5.89 -6.10
CA GLY A 202 7.92 -5.76 -5.09
C GLY A 202 7.41 -5.24 -3.75
N TYR A 203 6.39 -4.38 -3.74
CA TYR A 203 5.72 -3.94 -2.52
C TYR A 203 5.21 -5.14 -1.73
N ASN A 204 4.56 -6.11 -2.37
CA ASN A 204 4.04 -7.32 -1.73
C ASN A 204 5.06 -8.46 -1.56
N SER A 205 6.35 -8.21 -1.85
CA SER A 205 7.42 -9.20 -1.70
C SER A 205 8.23 -9.03 -0.41
N MET A 206 9.07 -10.03 -0.11
CA MET A 206 10.05 -9.91 0.97
C MET A 206 11.03 -8.76 0.67
N PRO A 207 11.36 -7.89 1.65
CA PRO A 207 12.15 -6.68 1.41
C PRO A 207 13.65 -6.96 1.28
N LEU A 208 14.01 -7.86 0.36
CA LEU A 208 15.39 -8.22 0.04
C LEU A 208 15.91 -7.35 -1.10
N ASP A 209 16.81 -6.44 -0.79
CA ASP A 209 17.42 -5.60 -1.82
C ASP A 209 18.61 -6.31 -2.48
N LEU A 210 18.34 -7.39 -3.24
CA LEU A 210 19.36 -8.18 -3.95
C LEU A 210 19.07 -8.23 -5.46
N PRO A 211 20.09 -8.37 -6.33
CA PRO A 211 19.89 -8.58 -7.76
C PRO A 211 18.90 -9.71 -8.06
N GLY A 212 18.02 -9.51 -9.04
CA GLY A 212 17.00 -10.49 -9.44
C GLY A 212 15.71 -10.49 -8.62
N THR A 213 15.73 -10.01 -7.38
CA THR A 213 14.55 -10.00 -6.50
C THR A 213 13.43 -9.05 -7.00
N PRO A 214 12.15 -9.35 -6.71
CA PRO A 214 11.04 -8.44 -7.00
C PRO A 214 11.22 -7.07 -6.31
N PHE A 215 11.72 -7.06 -5.07
CA PHE A 215 11.95 -5.83 -4.31
C PHE A 215 12.98 -4.90 -4.99
N ARG A 216 14.13 -5.42 -5.44
CA ARG A 216 15.13 -4.63 -6.21
C ARG A 216 14.54 -4.07 -7.51
N LYS A 217 13.72 -4.87 -8.22
CA LYS A 217 13.04 -4.42 -9.45
C LYS A 217 12.04 -3.30 -9.16
N ALA A 218 11.26 -3.42 -8.08
CA ALA A 218 10.32 -2.39 -7.64
C ALA A 218 11.03 -1.10 -7.22
N LYS A 219 12.18 -1.13 -6.54
CA LYS A 219 12.96 0.08 -6.25
C LYS A 219 13.35 0.84 -7.52
N LYS A 220 13.77 0.12 -8.57
CA LYS A 220 14.07 0.73 -9.87
C LYS A 220 12.81 1.31 -10.52
N ALA A 221 11.71 0.56 -10.52
CA ALA A 221 10.43 1.02 -11.05
C ALA A 221 9.92 2.27 -10.32
N ARG A 222 10.07 2.33 -8.99
CA ARG A 222 9.71 3.48 -8.17
C ARG A 222 10.48 4.74 -8.54
N LYS A 223 11.78 4.62 -8.82
CA LYS A 223 12.60 5.75 -9.29
C LYS A 223 12.11 6.28 -10.64
N LEU A 224 11.90 5.37 -11.60
CA LEU A 224 11.42 5.73 -12.94
C LEU A 224 10.01 6.33 -12.90
N LEU A 225 9.14 5.82 -12.03
CA LEU A 225 7.79 6.33 -11.82
C LEU A 225 7.84 7.77 -11.28
N ASN A 226 8.73 8.04 -10.31
CA ASN A 226 8.97 9.38 -9.80
C ASN A 226 9.39 10.35 -10.92
N GLU A 227 10.35 9.94 -11.75
CA GLU A 227 10.86 10.76 -12.84
C GLU A 227 9.78 11.07 -13.87
N ARG A 228 8.94 10.09 -14.22
CA ARG A 228 7.80 10.30 -15.13
C ARG A 228 6.78 11.28 -14.55
N ILE A 229 6.40 11.11 -13.29
CA ILE A 229 5.42 12.00 -12.65
C ILE A 229 5.99 13.42 -12.51
N LYS A 230 7.27 13.59 -12.16
CA LYS A 230 7.94 14.90 -12.14
C LYS A 230 7.94 15.58 -13.52
N LYS A 231 8.16 14.83 -14.60
CA LYS A 231 8.02 15.36 -15.97
C LYS A 231 6.58 15.79 -16.28
N MET A 232 5.58 15.07 -15.78
CA MET A 232 4.17 15.47 -15.94
C MET A 232 3.84 16.73 -15.13
N ILE A 233 4.34 16.82 -13.89
CA ILE A 233 4.21 18.01 -13.04
C ILE A 233 4.77 19.24 -13.76
N LYS A 234 6.00 19.13 -14.30
CA LYS A 234 6.64 20.22 -15.05
C LYS A 234 5.80 20.67 -16.25
N ARG A 235 5.40 19.73 -17.11
CA ARG A 235 4.57 20.02 -18.29
C ARG A 235 3.22 20.65 -17.92
N ARG A 236 2.59 20.18 -16.83
CA ARG A 236 1.31 20.74 -16.36
C ARG A 236 1.47 22.19 -15.92
N ARG A 237 2.53 22.52 -15.18
CA ARG A 237 2.83 23.91 -14.77
C ARG A 237 3.12 24.82 -15.96
N GLU A 238 3.85 24.33 -16.96
CA GLU A 238 4.18 25.09 -18.18
C GLU A 238 2.95 25.36 -19.07
N SER A 239 2.01 24.41 -19.13
CA SER A 239 0.85 24.51 -20.02
C SER A 239 -0.19 25.57 -19.62
N GLN A 240 -0.12 26.12 -18.40
CA GLN A 240 -1.11 27.01 -17.76
C GLN A 240 -2.58 26.55 -17.81
N LYS A 241 -2.87 25.34 -18.29
CA LYS A 241 -4.22 24.76 -18.25
C LYS A 241 -4.53 24.30 -16.84
N LYS A 242 -5.70 24.71 -16.32
CA LYS A 242 -6.30 24.07 -15.15
C LYS A 242 -6.48 22.60 -15.46
N GLY A 243 -5.94 21.76 -14.59
CA GLY A 243 -5.91 20.32 -14.78
C GLY A 243 -6.92 19.64 -13.87
N GLY A 244 -7.50 18.52 -14.32
CA GLY A 244 -8.36 17.71 -13.47
C GLY A 244 -7.58 16.80 -12.51
N GLY A 245 -8.33 16.08 -11.68
CA GLY A 245 -7.83 15.05 -10.76
C GLY A 245 -7.00 15.60 -9.61
N LEU A 246 -6.43 14.69 -8.83
CA LEU A 246 -5.58 15.04 -7.69
C LEU A 246 -4.39 15.91 -8.09
N LEU A 247 -3.75 15.64 -9.24
CA LEU A 247 -2.61 16.42 -9.71
C LEU A 247 -2.99 17.89 -9.90
N GLY A 248 -4.16 18.17 -10.48
CA GLY A 248 -4.67 19.53 -10.62
C GLY A 248 -4.82 20.21 -9.26
N VAL A 249 -5.53 19.56 -8.33
CA VAL A 249 -5.78 20.08 -6.98
C VAL A 249 -4.47 20.36 -6.23
N LEU A 250 -3.50 19.45 -6.28
CA LEU A 250 -2.22 19.62 -5.58
C LEU A 250 -1.39 20.77 -6.17
N LEU A 251 -1.39 20.95 -7.50
CA LEU A 251 -0.65 22.02 -8.16
C LEU A 251 -1.30 23.40 -8.02
N GLU A 252 -2.63 23.44 -7.90
CA GLU A 252 -3.40 24.67 -7.67
C GLU A 252 -3.42 25.08 -6.20
N SER A 253 -3.00 24.19 -5.29
CA SER A 253 -2.96 24.47 -3.86
C SER A 253 -1.95 25.59 -3.54
N LYS A 254 -2.48 26.81 -3.39
CA LYS A 254 -1.77 27.92 -2.77
C LYS A 254 -2.23 28.00 -1.32
N ASP A 255 -1.28 27.97 -0.40
CA ASP A 255 -1.55 28.16 1.01
C ASP A 255 -0.78 29.41 1.48
N HIS A 256 -1.47 30.34 2.13
CA HIS A 256 -0.82 31.57 2.61
C HIS A 256 0.05 31.33 3.85
N LYS A 257 -0.17 30.22 4.58
CA LYS A 257 0.62 29.81 5.75
C LYS A 257 1.75 28.84 5.40
N PHE A 258 1.62 28.09 4.30
CA PHE A 258 2.59 27.06 3.93
C PHE A 258 3.09 27.26 2.50
N ASN A 259 4.38 26.99 2.26
CA ASN A 259 4.93 26.95 0.90
C ASN A 259 4.13 25.97 0.01
N ASN A 260 4.17 26.20 -1.30
CA ASN A 260 3.64 25.28 -2.29
C ASN A 260 4.23 23.87 -2.09
N LEU A 261 3.45 22.85 -2.39
CA LEU A 261 3.91 21.46 -2.32
C LEU A 261 5.10 21.25 -3.26
N SER A 262 6.14 20.59 -2.76
CA SER A 262 7.30 20.22 -3.58
C SER A 262 6.93 19.15 -4.60
N ASP A 263 7.74 19.02 -5.66
CA ASP A 263 7.50 17.99 -6.68
C ASP A 263 7.57 16.57 -6.11
N SER A 264 8.35 16.36 -5.05
CA SER A 264 8.39 15.06 -4.35
C SER A 264 7.09 14.81 -3.58
N GLN A 265 6.57 15.83 -2.90
CA GLN A 265 5.30 15.74 -2.17
C GLN A 265 4.14 15.46 -3.13
N VAL A 266 4.08 16.16 -4.26
CA VAL A 266 3.07 15.90 -5.29
C VAL A 266 3.23 14.49 -5.86
N ALA A 267 4.44 14.09 -6.24
CA ALA A 267 4.66 12.78 -6.87
C ALA A 267 4.33 11.60 -5.94
N ASP A 268 4.77 11.66 -4.68
CA ASP A 268 4.54 10.59 -3.71
C ASP A 268 3.04 10.43 -3.39
N ASN A 269 2.29 11.54 -3.30
CA ASN A 269 0.84 11.48 -3.08
C ASN A 269 0.06 10.99 -4.31
N ILE A 270 0.52 11.29 -5.52
CA ILE A 270 -0.05 10.72 -6.75
C ILE A 270 0.16 9.21 -6.80
N ILE A 271 1.38 8.74 -6.53
CA ILE A 271 1.69 7.30 -6.45
C ILE A 271 0.85 6.66 -5.35
N GLY A 272 0.73 7.34 -4.21
CA GLY A 272 -0.05 6.90 -3.07
C GLY A 272 -1.52 6.67 -3.38
N VAL A 273 -2.17 7.58 -4.10
CA VAL A 273 -3.59 7.42 -4.48
C VAL A 273 -3.78 6.31 -5.52
N ILE A 274 -2.89 6.20 -6.51
CA ILE A 274 -2.93 5.07 -7.46
C ILE A 274 -2.78 3.74 -6.72
N PHE A 275 -1.85 3.69 -5.76
CA PHE A 275 -1.63 2.52 -4.91
C PHE A 275 -2.88 2.15 -4.10
N ALA A 276 -3.43 3.12 -3.38
CA ALA A 276 -4.59 2.89 -2.50
C ALA A 276 -5.85 2.48 -3.28
N ALA A 277 -6.06 3.04 -4.48
CA ALA A 277 -7.26 2.82 -5.28
C ALA A 277 -7.25 1.51 -6.10
N HIS A 278 -6.08 0.93 -6.37
CA HIS A 278 -5.97 -0.22 -7.28
C HIS A 278 -6.45 -1.53 -6.64
N ASP A 279 -5.70 -2.07 -5.68
CA ASP A 279 -5.96 -3.42 -5.15
C ASP A 279 -7.24 -3.49 -4.31
N THR A 280 -7.57 -2.42 -3.58
CA THR A 280 -8.76 -2.36 -2.71
C THR A 280 -10.04 -2.41 -3.55
N THR A 281 -10.16 -1.53 -4.54
CA THR A 281 -11.30 -1.47 -5.47
C THR A 281 -11.41 -2.76 -6.28
N ALA A 282 -10.29 -3.26 -6.82
CA ALA A 282 -10.28 -4.49 -7.59
C ALA A 282 -10.78 -5.70 -6.77
N SER A 283 -10.34 -5.79 -5.51
CA SER A 283 -10.77 -6.85 -4.60
C SER A 283 -12.25 -6.77 -4.28
N VAL A 284 -12.75 -5.57 -3.93
CA VAL A 284 -14.18 -5.37 -3.61
C VAL A 284 -15.05 -5.72 -4.81
N LEU A 285 -14.72 -5.23 -6.01
CA LEU A 285 -15.49 -5.53 -7.22
C LEU A 285 -15.46 -7.02 -7.57
N THR A 286 -14.32 -7.67 -7.40
CA THR A 286 -14.20 -9.13 -7.60
C THR A 286 -15.16 -9.88 -6.67
N TRP A 287 -15.21 -9.50 -5.39
CA TRP A 287 -16.13 -10.11 -4.44
C TRP A 287 -17.58 -9.78 -4.75
N ILE A 288 -17.92 -8.55 -5.14
CA ILE A 288 -19.27 -8.18 -5.57
C ILE A 288 -19.72 -9.08 -6.72
N LEU A 289 -18.92 -9.22 -7.77
CA LEU A 289 -19.25 -10.06 -8.92
C LEU A 289 -19.42 -11.53 -8.51
N LYS A 290 -18.55 -12.04 -7.64
CA LYS A 290 -18.68 -13.40 -7.10
C LYS A 290 -19.97 -13.58 -6.29
N TYR A 291 -20.28 -12.66 -5.38
CA TYR A 291 -21.47 -12.76 -4.53
C TYR A 291 -22.76 -12.62 -5.34
N LEU A 292 -22.81 -11.73 -6.32
CA LEU A 292 -23.95 -11.61 -7.22
C LEU A 292 -24.13 -12.88 -8.07
N HIS A 293 -23.04 -13.47 -8.56
CA HIS A 293 -23.10 -14.74 -9.30
C HIS A 293 -23.63 -15.90 -8.45
N ASP A 294 -23.13 -16.02 -7.21
CA ASP A 294 -23.52 -17.09 -6.30
C ASP A 294 -24.94 -16.91 -5.73
N ASN A 295 -25.51 -15.69 -5.77
CA ASN A 295 -26.81 -15.35 -5.18
C ASN A 295 -27.74 -14.68 -6.19
N LYS A 296 -28.45 -15.50 -6.99
CA LYS A 296 -29.32 -15.04 -8.09
C LYS A 296 -30.40 -14.05 -7.65
N GLU A 297 -31.01 -14.27 -6.49
CA GLU A 297 -32.04 -13.36 -5.96
C GLU A 297 -31.50 -11.93 -5.75
N VAL A 298 -30.27 -11.81 -5.25
CA VAL A 298 -29.61 -10.51 -5.07
C VAL A 298 -29.29 -9.89 -6.42
N LEU A 299 -28.80 -10.68 -7.38
CA LEU A 299 -28.54 -10.22 -8.74
C LEU A 299 -29.82 -9.68 -9.40
N GLU A 300 -30.94 -10.40 -9.28
CA GLU A 300 -32.24 -9.96 -9.81
C GLU A 300 -32.69 -8.65 -9.17
N ALA A 301 -32.53 -8.51 -7.85
CA ALA A 301 -32.92 -7.31 -7.12
C ALA A 301 -32.12 -6.05 -7.50
N VAL A 302 -30.84 -6.18 -7.88
CA VAL A 302 -29.98 -5.05 -8.28
C VAL A 302 -29.96 -4.81 -9.80
N THR A 303 -30.52 -5.72 -10.60
CA THR A 303 -30.58 -5.57 -12.05
C THR A 303 -31.70 -4.59 -12.40
N VAL A 304 -31.33 -3.38 -12.82
CA VAL A 304 -32.28 -2.40 -13.36
C VAL A 304 -32.70 -2.88 -14.76
N ARG A 305 -33.98 -3.24 -14.90
CA ARG A 305 -34.58 -3.46 -16.22
C ARG A 305 -34.92 -2.09 -16.82
N TYR A 306 -34.18 -1.71 -17.86
CA TYR A 306 -34.51 -0.56 -18.71
C TYR A 306 -35.49 -0.98 -19.80
#